data_AF-A0A0X1S0I7-F1
#
_entry.id   AF-A0A0X1S0I7-F1
#
_cell.length_a   1.000
_cell.length_b   1.000
_cell.length_c   1.000
_cell.angle_alpha   90.00
_cell.angle_beta   90.00
_cell.angle_gamma   90.00
#
_symmetry.space_group_name_H-M   'P 1'
#
loop_
_entity.id
_entity.type
_entity.pdbx_description
1 polymer ?
#
loop_
_entity_poly.entity_id
_entity_poly.type
_entity_poly.pdbx_seq_one_letter_code
_entity_poly.pdbx_strand_id
1 'polypeptide(L)'
;MMKDVNTILFYYLVGATIIVVGYFAPFSNAIIPYALYTLGGLYIAYGLFSGILLLMRTKRKSAFTIYREATEKQNTIKPQVKHAIVTSSLKRS
;
A
#
# COMPACT_ATOMS: atom_id res chain seq x y z
N MET A 1 -3.07 -6.91 -7.65
CA MET A 1 -3.93 -7.35 -6.53
C MET A 1 -3.58 -6.49 -5.33
N MET A 2 -4.34 -5.40 -5.14
CA MET A 2 -4.10 -4.40 -4.11
C MET A 2 -4.22 -5.08 -2.73
N LYS A 3 -3.15 -5.06 -1.93
CA LYS A 3 -3.21 -5.44 -0.51
C LYS A 3 -3.84 -4.28 0.23
N ASP A 4 -5.15 -4.15 0.10
CA ASP A 4 -5.90 -3.05 0.69
C ASP A 4 -5.78 -3.11 2.21
N VAL A 5 -5.66 -1.93 2.84
CA VAL A 5 -5.51 -1.76 4.29
C VAL A 5 -6.57 -2.56 5.06
N ASN A 6 -7.75 -2.72 4.47
CA ASN A 6 -8.85 -3.54 4.99
C ASN A 6 -8.46 -4.99 5.22
N THR A 7 -7.65 -5.59 4.34
CA THR A 7 -7.16 -6.97 4.49
C THR A 7 -6.19 -7.08 5.67
N ILE A 8 -5.35 -6.06 5.88
CA ILE A 8 -4.44 -6.01 7.04
C ILE A 8 -5.27 -5.89 8.34
N LEU A 9 -6.26 -5.00 8.35
CA LEU A 9 -7.15 -4.81 9.49
C LEU A 9 -7.95 -6.07 9.81
N PHE A 10 -8.41 -6.78 8.77
CA PHE A 10 -9.10 -8.07 8.91
C PHE A 10 -8.22 -9.11 9.60
N TYR A 11 -6.96 -9.28 9.18
CA TYR A 11 -6.04 -10.22 9.84
C TYR A 11 -5.78 -9.87 11.31
N TYR A 12 -5.69 -8.59 11.64
CA TYR A 12 -5.58 -8.13 13.02
C TYR A 12 -6.82 -8.48 13.85
N LEU A 13 -8.02 -8.20 13.34
CA LEU A 13 -9.28 -8.48 14.03
C LEU A 13 -9.50 -9.98 14.24
N VAL A 14 -9.22 -10.80 13.22
CA VAL A 14 -9.31 -12.26 13.32
C VAL A 14 -8.31 -12.79 14.35
N GLY A 15 -7.04 -12.37 14.27
CA GLY A 15 -6.02 -12.78 15.23
C GLY A 15 -6.37 -12.41 16.67
N ALA A 16 -6.84 -11.19 16.90
CA ALA A 16 -7.28 -10.74 18.22
C ALA A 16 -8.48 -11.54 18.74
N THR A 17 -9.47 -11.81 17.88
CA THR A 17 -10.65 -12.61 18.25
C THR A 17 -10.25 -14.04 18.66
N ILE A 18 -9.34 -14.67 17.92
CA ILE A 18 -8.82 -16.00 18.26
C ILE A 18 -8.14 -16.01 19.63
N ILE A 19 -7.34 -14.98 19.94
CA ILE A 19 -6.66 -14.86 21.25
C ILE A 19 -7.69 -14.67 22.37
N VAL A 20 -8.70 -13.82 22.16
CA VAL A 20 -9.78 -13.59 23.14
C VAL A 20 -10.53 -14.90 23.41
N VAL A 21 -10.89 -15.66 22.36
CA VAL A 21 -11.51 -16.98 22.52
C VAL A 21 -10.59 -17.94 23.27
N GLY A 22 -9.29 -17.95 22.95
CA GLY A 22 -8.27 -18.73 23.64
C GLY A 22 -8.20 -18.44 25.14
N TYR A 23 -8.43 -17.18 25.53
CA TYR A 23 -8.34 -16.72 26.92
C TYR A 23 -9.60 -16.98 27.73
N PHE A 24 -10.78 -16.73 27.17
CA PHE A 24 -12.04 -16.81 27.91
C PHE A 24 -12.71 -18.19 27.88
N ALA A 25 -12.40 -19.04 26.90
CA ALA A 25 -13.07 -20.33 26.82
C ALA A 25 -12.51 -21.32 27.85
N PRO A 26 -13.39 -22.05 28.58
CA PRO A 26 -12.98 -23.03 29.58
C PRO A 26 -12.53 -24.33 28.91
N PHE A 27 -11.33 -24.34 28.33
CA PHE A 27 -10.77 -25.55 27.75
C PHE A 27 -10.34 -26.54 28.84
N SER A 28 -10.71 -27.81 28.66
CA SER A 28 -10.28 -28.90 29.54
C SER A 28 -8.79 -29.25 29.39
N ASN A 29 -8.19 -28.91 28.25
CA ASN A 29 -6.80 -29.20 27.93
C ASN A 29 -6.05 -27.90 27.62
N ALA A 30 -4.92 -27.70 28.31
CA ALA A 30 -4.06 -26.52 28.15
C ALA A 30 -3.41 -26.42 26.76
N ILE A 31 -3.28 -27.51 26.01
CA ILE A 31 -2.72 -27.50 24.65
C ILE A 31 -3.58 -26.65 23.70
N ILE A 32 -4.90 -26.67 23.86
CA ILE A 32 -5.85 -25.98 23.00
C ILE A 32 -5.67 -24.45 23.05
N PRO A 33 -5.67 -23.78 24.22
CA PRO A 33 -5.43 -22.34 24.27
C PRO A 33 -4.03 -21.97 23.77
N TYR A 34 -2.98 -22.78 24.02
CA TYR A 34 -1.65 -22.52 23.45
C TYR A 34 -1.65 -22.56 21.91
N ALA A 35 -2.36 -23.51 21.31
CA ALA A 35 -2.52 -23.59 19.85
C ALA A 35 -3.30 -22.37 19.30
N LEU A 36 -4.32 -21.91 20.02
CA LEU A 36 -5.08 -20.73 19.63
C LEU A 36 -4.24 -19.45 19.73
N TYR A 37 -3.44 -19.29 20.79
CA TYR A 37 -2.53 -18.15 20.92
C TYR A 37 -1.47 -18.12 19.83
N THR A 38 -0.90 -19.27 19.48
CA THR A 38 0.07 -19.35 18.37
C THR A 38 -0.57 -19.05 17.03
N LEU A 39 -1.77 -19.55 16.75
CA LEU A 39 -2.52 -19.22 15.54
C LEU A 39 -2.89 -17.73 15.48
N GLY A 40 -3.44 -17.16 16.55
CA GLY A 40 -3.79 -15.75 16.61
C GLY A 40 -2.57 -14.83 16.45
N GLY A 41 -1.45 -15.20 17.08
CA GLY A 41 -0.17 -14.52 16.91
C GLY A 41 0.36 -14.55 15.47
N LEU A 42 0.25 -15.70 14.78
CA LEU A 42 0.61 -15.83 13.37
C LEU A 42 -0.20 -14.89 12.47
N TYR A 43 -1.51 -14.78 12.71
CA TYR A 43 -2.37 -13.86 11.96
C TYR A 43 -1.95 -12.39 12.15
N ILE A 44 -1.64 -11.99 13.38
CA ILE A 44 -1.17 -10.64 13.70
C ILE A 44 0.20 -10.37 13.05
N ALA A 45 1.12 -11.34 13.12
CA ALA A 45 2.44 -11.24 12.49
C ALA A 45 2.34 -11.09 10.97
N TYR A 46 1.41 -11.81 10.33
CA TYR A 46 1.16 -11.71 8.89
C TYR A 46 0.59 -10.34 8.50
N GLY A 47 -0.31 -9.79 9.33
CA GLY A 47 -0.81 -8.42 9.20
C GLY A 47 0.31 -7.38 9.27
N LEU A 48 1.18 -7.48 10.29
CA LEU A 48 2.37 -6.63 10.46
C LEU A 48 3.30 -6.69 9.25
N PHE A 49 3.66 -7.90 8.82
CA PHE A 49 4.55 -8.10 7.69
C PHE A 49 3.99 -7.47 6.40
N SER A 50 2.69 -7.65 6.15
CA SER A 50 2.01 -7.05 5.00
C SER A 50 1.94 -5.52 5.10
N GLY A 51 1.73 -4.97 6.30
CA GLY A 51 1.75 -3.53 6.55
C GLY A 51 3.14 -2.91 6.34
N ILE A 52 4.19 -3.57 6.81
CA ILE A 52 5.58 -3.13 6.60
C ILE A 52 5.94 -3.15 5.12
N LEU A 53 5.57 -4.23 4.39
CA LEU A 53 5.74 -4.30 2.94
C LEU A 53 5.00 -3.18 2.20
N LEU A 54 3.78 -2.86 2.63
CA LEU A 54 3.02 -1.75 2.07
C LEU A 54 3.74 -0.42 2.31
N LEU A 55 4.19 -0.16 3.55
CA LEU A 55 4.92 1.05 3.91
C LEU A 55 6.23 1.19 3.08
N MET A 56 6.98 0.11 2.92
CA MET A 56 8.20 0.11 2.10
C MET A 56 7.91 0.38 0.62
N ARG A 57 6.83 -0.17 0.07
CA ARG A 57 6.40 0.12 -1.31
C ARG A 57 5.95 1.56 -1.48
N THR A 58 5.22 2.12 -0.52
CA THR A 58 4.78 3.53 -0.56
C THR A 58 5.98 4.48 -0.49
N LYS A 59 6.99 4.17 0.34
CA LYS A 59 8.25 4.95 0.39
C LYS A 59 9.11 4.85 -0.87
N ARG A 60 8.96 3.80 -1.69
CA ARG A 60 9.63 3.72 -3.00
C ARG A 60 9.06 4.66 -4.06
N LYS A 61 7.88 5.26 -3.86
CA LYS A 61 7.47 6.46 -4.61
C LYS A 61 8.14 7.68 -3.98
N SER A 62 9.47 7.67 -3.97
CA SER A 62 10.30 8.79 -3.52
C SER A 62 9.98 10.01 -4.37
N ALA A 63 9.91 11.19 -3.76
CA ALA A 63 9.55 12.47 -4.40
C ALA A 63 10.28 12.73 -5.74
N PHE A 64 11.45 12.11 -5.94
CA PHE A 64 12.20 12.15 -7.19
C PHE A 64 11.42 11.68 -8.43
N THR A 65 10.54 10.67 -8.34
CA THR A 65 9.71 10.28 -9.51
C THR A 65 8.56 11.25 -9.79
N ILE A 66 8.01 11.89 -8.76
CA ILE A 66 6.96 12.91 -8.92
C ILE A 66 7.53 14.15 -9.62
N TYR A 67 8.73 14.60 -9.24
CA TYR A 67 9.39 15.71 -9.92
C TYR A 67 9.85 15.35 -11.35
N ARG A 68 10.29 14.10 -11.58
CA ARG A 68 10.70 13.64 -12.91
C ARG A 68 9.51 13.56 -13.89
N GLU A 69 8.36 13.00 -13.47
CA GLU A 69 7.15 12.94 -14.31
C GLU A 69 6.56 14.34 -14.60
N ALA A 70 6.60 15.26 -13.63
CA ALA A 70 6.16 16.64 -13.84
C ALA A 70 7.07 17.39 -14.83
N THR A 71 8.38 17.16 -14.78
CA THR A 71 9.36 17.80 -15.68
C THR A 71 9.25 17.27 -17.12
N GLU A 72 8.94 15.98 -17.30
CA GLU A 72 8.78 15.36 -18.61
C GLU A 72 7.54 15.86 -19.37
N LYS A 73 6.42 16.08 -18.65
CA LYS A 73 5.22 16.71 -19.24
C LYS A 73 5.43 18.17 -19.64
N GLN A 74 6.28 18.92 -18.93
CA GLN A 74 6.52 20.32 -19.27
C GLN A 74 7.44 20.49 -20.49
N ASN A 75 8.38 19.56 -20.71
CA ASN A 75 9.29 19.59 -21.86
C ASN A 75 8.65 19.13 -23.19
N THR A 76 7.53 18.42 -23.16
CA THR A 76 6.77 18.04 -24.37
C THR A 76 5.84 19.15 -24.87
N ILE A 77 5.44 20.09 -24.00
CA ILE A 77 4.51 21.18 -24.35
C ILE A 77 5.25 22.38 -24.96
N LYS A 78 6.46 22.71 -24.47
CA LYS A 78 7.25 23.84 -24.98
C LYS A 78 7.61 23.79 -26.49
N PRO A 79 7.97 22.65 -27.10
CA PRO A 79 8.27 22.62 -28.53
C PRO A 79 7.02 22.76 -29.41
N GLN A 80 5.85 22.27 -28.97
CA GLN A 80 4.61 22.37 -29.76
C GLN A 80 4.08 23.81 -29.84
N VAL A 81 4.19 24.58 -28.76
CA VAL A 81 3.80 26.00 -28.74
C VAL A 81 4.71 26.83 -29.66
N LYS A 82 6.02 26.56 -29.69
CA LYS A 82 6.94 27.23 -30.62
C LYS A 82 6.61 26.91 -32.09
N HIS A 83 6.32 25.65 -32.42
CA HIS A 83 5.95 25.28 -33.79
C HIS A 83 4.60 25.88 -34.23
N ALA A 84 3.60 25.93 -33.35
CA ALA A 84 2.29 26.52 -33.65
C ALA A 84 2.35 28.04 -33.89
N ILE A 85 3.20 28.76 -33.15
CA ILE A 85 3.38 30.21 -33.33
C ILE A 85 4.06 30.51 -34.67
N VAL A 86 5.11 29.75 -35.04
CA VAL A 86 5.84 29.97 -36.30
C VAL A 86 4.96 29.68 -37.53
N THR A 87 4.13 28.63 -37.52
CA THR A 87 3.22 28.33 -38.64
C THR A 87 2.07 29.32 -38.76
N SER A 88 1.58 29.88 -37.66
CA SER A 88 0.57 30.95 -37.69
C SER A 88 1.11 32.29 -38.22
N SER A 89 2.40 32.56 -38.01
CA SER A 89 3.09 33.77 -38.49
C SER A 89 3.40 33.72 -39.98
N LEU A 90 3.71 32.54 -40.54
CA LEU A 90 3.99 32.39 -41.98
C LEU A 90 2.74 32.45 -42.87
N LYS A 91 1.53 32.26 -42.30
CA LYS A 91 0.28 32.30 -43.05
C LYS A 91 -0.32 33.72 -43.18
N ARG A 92 0.33 34.72 -42.57
CA ARG A 92 -0.10 36.14 -42.57
C ARG A 92 0.80 37.07 -43.40
N SER A 93 1.82 36.54 -44.08
CA SER A 93 2.64 37.27 -45.06
C SER A 93 2.43 36.70 -46.45
#